data_AF-A0A1M4N950-F1
#
_entry.id   AF-A0A1M4N950-F1
#
_cell.length_a   1.000
_cell.length_b   1.000
_cell.length_c   1.000
_cell.angle_alpha   90.00
_cell.angle_beta   90.00
_cell.angle_gamma   90.00
#
_symmetry.space_group_name_H-M   'P 1'
#
loop_
_entity.id
_entity.type
_entity.pdbx_description
1 polymer ?
#
loop_
_entity_poly.entity_id
_entity_poly.type
_entity_poly.pdbx_seq_one_letter_code
_entity_poly.pdbx_strand_id
1 'polypeptide(L)'
;MSKRKEYAVILVENEDTCSIKKVSQNSFNQIKDMKSRGKDDPSIVKSIVELNTREDNIISNGLTKQEAIEQADKIGCDFLSLETN
;
A
#
# COMPACT_ATOMS: atom_id res chain seq x y z
N MET A 1 12.91 21.42 -9.59
CA MET A 1 11.92 20.44 -10.09
C MET A 1 11.28 19.78 -8.89
N SER A 2 9.99 19.99 -8.64
CA SER A 2 9.29 19.31 -7.55
C SER A 2 9.25 17.81 -7.86
N LYS A 3 9.98 16.98 -7.11
CA LYS A 3 9.82 15.53 -7.17
C LYS A 3 8.33 15.26 -6.97
N ARG A 4 7.67 14.62 -7.94
CA ARG A 4 6.29 14.15 -7.74
C ARG A 4 6.35 13.17 -6.57
N LYS A 5 5.58 13.43 -5.52
CA LYS A 5 5.43 12.49 -4.43
C LYS A 5 4.87 11.19 -4.98
N GLU A 6 5.52 10.09 -4.66
CA GLU A 6 5.05 8.76 -5.01
C GLU A 6 4.31 8.18 -3.81
N TYR A 7 3.25 7.41 -4.10
CA TYR A 7 2.38 6.85 -3.07
C TYR A 7 2.37 5.33 -3.20
N ALA A 8 2.38 4.65 -2.06
CA ALA A 8 2.38 3.21 -1.98
C ALA A 8 1.43 2.70 -0.90
N VAL A 9 1.09 1.42 -1.00
CA VAL A 9 0.31 0.67 -0.03
C VAL A 9 1.07 -0.61 0.27
N ILE A 10 1.34 -0.86 1.54
CA ILE A 10 1.87 -2.11 2.04
C ILE A 10 0.68 -3.01 2.35
N LEU A 11 0.51 -4.07 1.56
CA LEU A 11 -0.45 -5.13 1.82
C LEU A 11 0.21 -6.15 2.74
N VAL A 12 -0.35 -6.36 3.92
CA VAL A 12 0.15 -7.28 4.94
C VAL A 12 -0.73 -8.52 4.90
N GLU A 13 -0.23 -9.60 4.30
CA GLU A 13 -0.92 -10.89 4.31
C GLU A 13 -0.70 -11.61 5.64
N ASN A 14 0.54 -11.58 6.14
CA ASN A 14 0.94 -12.02 7.47
C ASN A 14 2.22 -11.27 7.89
N GLU A 15 2.74 -11.51 9.09
CA GLU A 15 3.93 -10.80 9.61
C GLU A 15 5.17 -10.98 8.72
N ASP A 16 5.26 -12.14 8.06
CA ASP A 16 6.40 -12.55 7.24
C ASP A 16 6.18 -12.28 5.74
N THR A 17 4.96 -11.95 5.32
CA THR A 17 4.56 -11.85 3.91
C THR A 17 3.79 -10.56 3.69
N CYS A 18 4.50 -9.59 3.15
CA CYS A 18 4.01 -8.28 2.74
C CYS A 18 4.35 -8.02 1.27
N SER A 19 3.47 -7.24 0.63
CA SER A 19 3.69 -6.72 -0.72
C SER A 19 3.57 -5.21 -0.70
N ILE A 20 4.47 -4.51 -1.40
CA ILE A 20 4.38 -3.07 -1.61
C ILE A 20 3.79 -2.83 -2.99
N LYS A 21 2.64 -2.17 -3.05
CA LYS A 21 2.01 -1.75 -4.30
C LYS A 21 2.09 -0.25 -4.46
N LYS A 22 2.54 0.20 -5.62
CA LYS A 22 2.44 1.60 -6.01
C LYS A 22 0.99 1.93 -6.30
N VAL A 23 0.53 3.08 -5.83
CA VAL A 23 -0.82 3.57 -6.09
C VAL A 23 -0.80 5.02 -6.56
N SER A 24 -1.84 5.40 -7.28
CA SER A 24 -2.10 6.82 -7.55
C SER A 24 -2.37 7.60 -6.25
N GLN A 25 -2.12 8.91 -6.29
CA GLN A 25 -2.46 9.80 -5.17
C GLN A 25 -3.95 9.75 -4.81
N ASN A 26 -4.82 9.58 -5.81
CA ASN A 26 -6.26 9.50 -5.60
C ASN A 26 -6.64 8.24 -4.80
N SER A 27 -6.10 7.09 -5.20
CA SER A 27 -6.29 5.81 -4.50
C SER A 27 -5.73 5.88 -3.08
N PHE A 28 -4.55 6.48 -2.89
CA PHE A 28 -3.96 6.69 -1.57
C PHE A 28 -4.85 7.52 -0.64
N ASN A 29 -5.35 8.65 -1.12
CA ASN A 29 -6.25 9.52 -0.36
C ASN A 29 -7.57 8.81 -0.03
N GLN A 30 -8.11 8.05 -0.98
CA GLN A 30 -9.33 7.28 -0.77
C GLN A 30 -9.14 6.21 0.33
N ILE A 31 -8.01 5.49 0.31
CA ILE A 31 -7.65 4.52 1.35
C ILE A 31 -7.55 5.20 2.71
N LYS A 32 -6.83 6.33 2.78
CA LYS A 32 -6.68 7.13 4.00
C LYS A 32 -8.04 7.59 4.56
N ASP A 33 -8.94 8.05 3.68
CA ASP A 33 -10.28 8.47 4.05
C ASP A 33 -11.16 7.32 4.52
N MET A 34 -10.99 6.12 3.95
CA MET A 34 -11.72 4.94 4.41
C MET A 34 -11.22 4.49 5.80
N LYS A 35 -9.90 4.49 6.04
CA LYS A 35 -9.33 4.22 7.37
C LYS A 35 -9.81 5.22 8.41
N SER A 36 -9.82 6.51 8.08
CA SER A 36 -10.26 7.56 9.02
C SER A 36 -11.75 7.45 9.38
N ARG A 37 -12.56 6.86 8.50
CA ARG A 37 -13.97 6.53 8.74
C ARG A 37 -14.19 5.20 9.47
N GLY A 38 -13.11 4.50 9.86
CA GLY A 38 -13.18 3.23 10.58
C GLY A 38 -13.57 2.03 9.73
N LYS A 39 -13.35 2.08 8.40
CA LYS A 39 -13.48 0.88 7.57
C LYS A 39 -12.35 -0.10 7.87
N ASP A 40 -12.67 -1.38 7.86
CA ASP A 40 -11.72 -2.48 8.00
C ASP A 40 -10.82 -2.62 6.76
N ASP A 41 -9.57 -2.99 7.01
CA ASP A 41 -8.52 -3.08 5.99
C ASP A 41 -8.87 -4.05 4.84
N PRO A 42 -9.42 -5.26 5.09
CA PRO A 42 -9.84 -6.16 4.01
C PRO A 42 -10.94 -5.57 3.11
N SER A 43 -11.91 -4.84 3.68
CA SER A 43 -12.94 -4.16 2.89
C SER A 43 -12.37 -3.00 2.06
N ILE A 44 -11.35 -2.31 2.57
CA ILE A 44 -10.64 -1.27 1.81
C ILE A 44 -9.95 -1.91 0.60
N VAL A 45 -9.18 -2.98 0.80
CA VAL A 45 -8.48 -3.69 -0.28
C VAL A 45 -9.45 -4.16 -1.35
N LYS A 46 -10.60 -4.74 -0.97
CA LYS A 46 -11.66 -5.15 -1.91
C LYS A 46 -12.28 -3.99 -2.67
N SER A 47 -12.36 -2.81 -2.06
CA SER A 47 -12.98 -1.62 -2.68
C SER A 47 -12.08 -0.92 -3.70
N ILE A 48 -10.75 -1.05 -3.55
CA ILE A 48 -9.80 -0.37 -4.43
C ILE A 48 -9.38 -1.31 -5.56
N VAL A 49 -9.87 -1.04 -6.77
CA VAL A 49 -9.56 -1.83 -7.97
C VAL A 49 -8.04 -1.90 -8.22
N GLU A 50 -7.32 -0.78 -8.05
CA GLU A 50 -5.85 -0.70 -8.27
C GLU A 50 -5.04 -1.65 -7.36
N LEU A 51 -5.57 -2.00 -6.17
CA LEU A 51 -4.96 -3.00 -5.29
C LEU A 51 -5.24 -4.43 -5.77
N ASN A 52 -6.41 -4.68 -6.38
CA ASN A 52 -6.81 -5.97 -6.91
C ASN A 52 -6.24 -6.26 -8.31
N THR A 53 -5.93 -5.23 -9.10
CA THR A 53 -5.49 -5.39 -10.49
C THR A 53 -3.97 -5.29 -10.65
N ARG A 54 -3.39 -6.41 -11.13
CA ARG A 54 -2.09 -6.61 -11.82
C ARG A 54 -0.79 -6.50 -11.02
N GLU A 55 0.12 -7.41 -11.36
CA GLU A 55 1.51 -7.50 -10.91
C GLU A 55 2.36 -6.28 -11.32
N ASP A 56 1.91 -5.51 -12.34
CA ASP A 56 2.63 -4.35 -12.88
C ASP A 56 2.87 -3.21 -11.88
N ASN A 57 2.05 -3.12 -10.81
CA ASN A 57 2.17 -2.08 -9.80
C ASN A 57 2.91 -2.55 -8.53
N ILE A 58 3.42 -3.78 -8.51
CA ILE A 58 4.15 -4.33 -7.37
C ILE A 58 5.57 -3.76 -7.40
N ILE A 59 5.92 -3.03 -6.34
CA ILE A 59 7.28 -2.54 -6.11
C ILE A 59 8.15 -3.68 -5.56
N SER A 60 7.59 -4.44 -4.61
CA SER A 60 8.24 -5.60 -4.01
C SER A 60 7.22 -6.55 -3.41
N ASN A 61 7.55 -7.83 -3.33
CA ASN A 61 6.69 -8.87 -2.79
C ASN A 61 7.52 -9.89 -1.98
N GLY A 62 6.89 -10.56 -1.02
CA GLY A 62 7.55 -11.55 -0.17
C GLY A 62 8.51 -10.93 0.84
N LEU A 63 8.25 -9.69 1.25
CA LEU A 63 9.02 -8.99 2.28
C LEU A 63 8.36 -9.19 3.65
N THR A 64 9.14 -9.18 4.71
CA THR A 64 8.59 -8.96 6.06
C THR A 64 8.01 -7.55 6.17
N LYS A 65 7.14 -7.32 7.17
CA LYS A 65 6.58 -5.98 7.42
C LYS A 65 7.67 -4.91 7.62
N GLN A 66 8.76 -5.26 8.31
CA GLN A 66 9.88 -4.34 8.54
C GLN A 66 10.59 -4.01 7.24
N GLU A 67 10.94 -5.02 6.44
CA GLU A 67 11.60 -4.81 5.14
C GLU A 67 10.72 -4.00 4.19
N ALA A 68 9.41 -4.20 4.23
CA ALA A 68 8.47 -3.44 3.41
C ALA A 68 8.46 -1.94 3.76
N ILE A 69 8.54 -1.62 5.06
CA ILE A 69 8.63 -0.23 5.56
C ILE A 69 9.97 0.39 5.17
N GLU A 70 11.08 -0.31 5.44
CA GLU A 70 12.43 0.16 5.09
C GLU A 70 12.57 0.41 3.58
N GLN A 71 11.99 -0.47 2.77
CA GLN A 71 11.97 -0.32 1.33
C GLN A 71 11.12 0.88 0.92
N ALA A 72 9.92 1.07 1.48
CA ALA A 72 9.08 2.24 1.19
C ALA A 72 9.79 3.58 1.51
N ASP A 73 10.48 3.64 2.64
CA ASP A 73 11.29 4.80 3.06
C ASP A 73 12.49 5.03 2.13
N LYS A 74 13.18 3.95 1.73
CA LYS A 74 14.32 4.03 0.80
C LYS A 74 13.92 4.57 -0.57
N ILE A 75 12.73 4.25 -1.05
CA ILE A 75 12.20 4.77 -2.32
C ILE A 75 11.70 6.23 -2.16
N GLY A 76 11.41 6.65 -0.93
CA GLY A 76 10.89 7.98 -0.62
C GLY A 76 9.41 8.13 -0.96
N CYS A 77 8.64 7.07 -0.80
CA CYS A 77 7.20 7.05 -1.04
C CYS A 77 6.42 7.32 0.25
N ASP A 78 5.33 8.09 0.18
CA ASP A 78 4.35 8.11 1.26
C ASP A 78 3.57 6.78 1.21
N PHE A 79 3.48 6.05 2.32
CA PHE A 79 2.84 4.72 2.33
C PHE A 79 1.78 4.55 3.44
N LEU A 80 0.87 3.61 3.21
CA LEU A 80 -0.12 3.13 4.19
C LEU A 80 -0.06 1.60 4.27
N SER A 81 -0.20 1.02 5.46
CA SER A 81 -0.32 -0.43 5.63
C SER A 81 -1.78 -0.85 5.71
N LEU A 82 -2.15 -1.93 5.03
CA LEU A 82 -3.46 -2.57 5.10
C LEU A 82 -3.29 -4.06 5.37
N GLU A 83 -3.96 -4.57 6.40
CA GLU A 83 -4.05 -6.01 6.66
C GLU A 83 -5.09 -6.66 5.73
N THR A 84 -4.70 -7.73 5.04
CA THR A 84 -5.55 -8.37 4.03
C THR A 84 -6.30 -9.60 4.56
N ASN A 85 -5.97 -10.07 5.76
CA ASN A 85 -6.58 -11.23 6.42
C ASN A 85 -7.65 -10.84 7.46
#